data_AF-A0A950W9W9-F1
#
_entry.id   AF-A0A950W9W9-F1
#
_cell.length_a   1.000
_cell.length_b   1.000
_cell.length_c   1.000
_cell.angle_alpha   90.00
_cell.angle_beta   90.00
_cell.angle_gamma   90.00
#
_symmetry.space_group_name_H-M   'P 1'
#
loop_
_entity.id
_entity.type
_entity.pdbx_description
1 polymer ?
#
loop_
_entity_poly.entity_id
_entity_poly.type
_entity_poly.pdbx_seq_one_letter_code
_entity_poly.pdbx_strand_id
1 'polypeptide(L)'
;MDEWQSADERNNREKIDRARKAAEDLFKPAHPSSDPGPTGQVANDSTPKEQQSRREPRIFTVPPRLPLSPKTDYSVAAEPVRRPTAAKRPAKTAVPPSQIGRVRTLATYGMTPKQVAELYGVSVDEINRILKAPTYSAKSP
;
A
#
# COMPACT_ATOMS: atom_id res chain seq x y z
N MET A 1 -8.89 -36.90 -39.96
CA MET A 1 -9.03 -36.84 -38.50
C MET A 1 -9.14 -35.37 -38.10
N ASP A 2 -10.09 -34.62 -38.68
CA ASP A 2 -10.03 -33.14 -38.72
C ASP A 2 -11.34 -32.46 -38.28
N GLU A 3 -12.37 -33.25 -37.98
CA GLU A 3 -13.72 -32.73 -37.69
C GLU A 3 -13.88 -32.24 -36.24
N TRP A 4 -13.13 -32.84 -35.30
CA TRP A 4 -13.18 -32.48 -33.87
C TRP A 4 -12.55 -31.11 -33.57
N GLN A 5 -11.54 -30.69 -34.35
CA GLN A 5 -10.86 -29.40 -34.13
C GLN A 5 -11.73 -28.21 -34.57
N SER A 6 -12.56 -28.38 -35.59
CA SER A 6 -13.37 -27.29 -36.15
C SER A 6 -14.55 -26.89 -35.24
N ALA A 7 -15.09 -27.84 -34.46
CA ALA A 7 -16.16 -27.57 -33.50
C ALA A 7 -15.66 -26.76 -32.29
N ASP A 8 -14.48 -27.09 -31.77
CA ASP A 8 -13.86 -26.35 -30.67
C ASP A 8 -13.47 -24.93 -31.09
N GLU A 9 -13.00 -24.75 -32.33
CA GLU A 9 -12.59 -23.44 -32.84
C GLU A 9 -13.78 -22.48 -33.04
N ARG A 10 -14.94 -22.99 -33.48
CA ARG A 10 -16.19 -22.21 -33.54
C ARG A 10 -16.68 -21.82 -32.15
N ASN A 11 -16.65 -22.74 -31.20
CA ASN A 11 -17.00 -22.48 -29.80
C ASN A 11 -16.07 -21.43 -29.18
N ASN A 12 -14.77 -21.48 -29.49
CA ASN A 12 -13.79 -20.51 -29.02
C ASN A 12 -14.07 -19.11 -29.61
N ARG A 13 -14.40 -19.04 -30.90
CA ARG A 13 -14.75 -17.77 -31.56
C ARG A 13 -16.01 -17.14 -30.97
N GLU A 14 -17.03 -17.94 -30.69
CA GLU A 14 -18.26 -17.46 -30.04
C GLU A 14 -17.99 -16.95 -28.62
N LYS A 15 -17.16 -17.65 -27.83
CA LYS A 15 -16.75 -17.20 -26.50
C LYS A 15 -15.98 -15.88 -26.55
N ILE A 16 -15.08 -15.71 -27.51
CA ILE A 16 -14.31 -14.48 -27.70
C ILE A 16 -15.24 -13.32 -28.08
N ASP A 17 -16.17 -13.53 -29.01
CA ASP A 17 -17.11 -12.47 -29.43
C ASP A 17 -18.10 -12.12 -28.32
N ARG A 18 -18.54 -13.09 -27.51
CA ARG A 18 -19.38 -12.85 -26.33
C ARG A 18 -18.63 -12.07 -25.26
N ALA A 19 -17.38 -12.43 -24.97
CA ALA A 19 -16.54 -11.72 -24.02
C ALA A 19 -16.26 -10.28 -24.46
N ARG A 20 -15.99 -10.05 -25.77
CA ARG A 20 -15.82 -8.71 -26.34
C ARG A 20 -17.07 -7.86 -26.16
N LYS A 21 -18.25 -8.37 -26.53
CA LYS A 21 -19.52 -7.66 -26.37
C LYS A 21 -19.84 -7.33 -24.91
N ALA A 22 -19.61 -8.28 -24.01
CA ALA A 22 -19.83 -8.07 -22.57
C ALA A 22 -18.89 -6.99 -22.01
N ALA A 23 -17.63 -6.97 -22.45
CA ALA A 23 -16.67 -5.95 -22.05
C ALA A 23 -17.06 -4.56 -22.58
N GLU A 24 -17.49 -4.46 -23.84
CA GLU A 24 -17.93 -3.21 -24.45
C GLU A 24 -19.17 -2.63 -23.75
N ASP A 25 -20.07 -3.48 -23.24
CA ASP A 25 -21.27 -3.05 -22.52
C ASP A 25 -20.95 -2.31 -21.22
N LEU A 26 -19.84 -2.64 -20.56
CA LEU A 26 -19.37 -1.95 -19.35
C LEU A 26 -18.95 -0.49 -19.61
N PHE A 27 -18.57 -0.17 -20.85
CA PHE A 27 -18.14 1.17 -21.24
C PHE A 27 -19.25 1.98 -21.90
N LYS A 28 -20.44 1.40 -22.08
CA LYS A 28 -21.59 2.18 -22.54
C LYS A 28 -22.05 3.08 -21.39
N PRO A 29 -22.29 4.38 -21.66
CA PRO A 29 -22.84 5.27 -20.65
C PRO A 29 -24.18 4.72 -20.16
N ALA A 30 -24.36 4.66 -18.83
CA ALA A 30 -25.59 4.16 -18.23
C ALA A 30 -26.78 4.95 -18.75
N HIS A 31 -27.61 4.31 -19.58
CA HIS A 31 -28.91 4.86 -19.93
C HIS A 31 -29.75 4.84 -18.64
N PRO A 32 -30.29 5.98 -18.18
CA PRO A 32 -31.27 5.98 -17.10
C PRO A 32 -32.55 5.33 -17.64
N SER A 33 -32.63 4.00 -17.58
CA SER A 33 -33.85 3.26 -17.85
C SER A 33 -34.82 3.54 -16.70
N SER A 34 -35.71 4.49 -16.95
CA SER A 34 -36.95 4.63 -16.21
C SER A 34 -37.92 3.56 -16.72
N ASP A 35 -38.01 2.41 -16.04
CA ASP A 35 -39.26 1.66 -15.92
C ASP A 35 -39.21 0.62 -14.78
N PRO A 36 -40.21 0.57 -13.86
CA PRO A 36 -40.26 -0.42 -12.79
C PRO A 36 -41.22 -1.60 -13.06
N GLY A 37 -40.67 -2.82 -13.07
CA GLY A 37 -41.30 -4.06 -12.57
C GLY A 37 -41.91 -5.03 -13.60
N PRO A 38 -42.45 -6.20 -13.17
CA PRO A 38 -42.19 -7.00 -11.95
C PRO A 38 -42.00 -8.53 -12.24
N THR A 39 -41.82 -9.33 -11.16
CA THR A 39 -41.77 -10.82 -11.05
C THR A 39 -40.39 -11.52 -11.14
N GLY A 40 -39.87 -12.22 -10.12
CA GLY A 40 -40.39 -12.50 -8.78
C GLY A 40 -39.43 -13.32 -7.88
N GLN A 41 -39.58 -13.07 -6.57
CA GLN A 41 -39.33 -13.91 -5.36
C GLN A 41 -37.85 -14.15 -4.94
N VAL A 42 -37.42 -13.97 -3.69
CA VAL A 42 -38.11 -14.12 -2.37
C VAL A 42 -37.55 -13.12 -1.34
N ALA A 43 -38.39 -12.81 -0.36
CA ALA A 43 -38.25 -11.82 0.71
C ALA A 43 -36.95 -11.85 1.53
N ASN A 44 -36.44 -10.66 1.84
CA ASN A 44 -36.21 -10.33 3.24
C ASN A 44 -36.64 -8.89 3.50
N ASP A 45 -37.44 -8.81 4.55
CA ASP A 45 -38.03 -7.64 5.16
C ASP A 45 -36.91 -6.64 5.56
N SER A 46 -36.91 -5.45 4.98
CA SER A 46 -36.11 -4.32 5.45
C SER A 46 -36.74 -3.02 4.98
N THR A 47 -37.57 -2.47 5.86
CA THR A 47 -38.14 -1.13 5.84
C THR A 47 -37.15 -0.04 5.36
N PRO A 48 -37.62 1.04 4.71
CA PRO A 48 -36.78 2.21 4.47
C PRO A 48 -36.72 3.00 5.78
N LYS A 49 -35.80 2.62 6.67
CA LYS A 49 -35.51 3.42 7.85
C LYS A 49 -34.04 3.73 7.94
N GLU A 50 -33.81 4.99 8.28
CA GLU A 50 -32.56 5.56 8.73
C GLU A 50 -31.68 6.09 7.60
N GLN A 51 -32.11 7.24 7.06
CA GLN A 51 -31.20 8.29 6.63
C GLN A 51 -30.15 8.47 7.73
N GLN A 52 -29.00 7.81 7.56
CA GLN A 52 -27.88 7.90 8.50
C GLN A 52 -27.60 9.37 8.70
N SER A 53 -27.88 9.87 9.90
CA SER A 53 -27.57 11.25 10.28
C SER A 53 -26.10 11.49 9.92
N ARG A 54 -25.86 12.42 8.99
CA ARG A 54 -24.51 12.79 8.54
C ARG A 54 -23.66 13.02 9.78
N ARG A 55 -22.58 12.24 9.94
CA ARG A 55 -21.71 12.37 11.10
C ARG A 55 -21.17 13.80 11.15
N GLU A 56 -21.51 14.53 12.20
CA GLU A 56 -20.92 15.84 12.41
C GLU A 56 -19.41 15.69 12.65
N PRO A 57 -18.58 16.54 12.03
CA PRO A 57 -17.15 16.51 12.28
C PRO A 57 -16.88 16.89 13.74
N ARG A 58 -16.14 16.05 14.47
CA ARG A 58 -15.63 16.41 15.80
C ARG A 58 -14.51 17.45 15.64
N ILE A 59 -14.87 18.72 15.79
CA ILE A 59 -13.91 19.84 15.80
C ILE A 59 -13.28 19.89 17.19
N PHE A 60 -11.98 19.65 17.27
CA PHE A 60 -11.21 19.90 18.48
C PHE A 60 -10.68 21.33 18.46
N THR A 61 -11.03 22.13 19.46
CA THR A 61 -10.51 23.48 19.64
C THR A 61 -9.04 23.42 20.06
N VAL A 62 -8.16 24.04 19.27
CA VAL A 62 -6.73 24.17 19.61
C VAL A 62 -6.52 25.47 20.39
N PRO A 63 -5.84 25.46 21.55
CA PRO A 63 -5.55 26.67 22.29
C PRO A 63 -4.61 27.61 21.51
N PRO A 64 -4.77 28.95 21.65
CA PRO A 64 -3.96 29.92 20.94
C PRO A 64 -2.48 29.79 21.35
N ARG A 65 -1.60 29.71 20.35
CA ARG A 65 -0.15 29.72 20.57
C ARG A 65 0.30 31.15 20.89
N LEU A 66 1.03 31.30 21.99
CA LEU A 66 1.68 32.56 22.36
C LEU A 66 2.72 32.95 21.28
N PRO A 67 2.86 34.25 20.96
CA PRO A 67 3.85 34.70 19.98
C PRO A 67 5.26 34.43 20.48
N LEU A 68 6.05 33.79 19.63
CA LEU A 68 7.48 33.58 19.86
C LEU A 68 8.16 34.95 19.75
N SER A 69 8.72 35.44 20.85
CA SER A 69 9.48 36.69 20.86
C SER A 69 10.69 36.57 19.91
N PRO A 70 10.85 37.45 18.91
CA PRO A 70 12.07 37.48 18.11
C PRO A 70 13.16 38.18 18.94
N LYS A 71 14.12 37.42 19.45
CA LYS A 71 15.42 37.98 19.83
C LYS A 71 16.41 37.70 18.71
N THR A 72 16.63 38.79 17.99
CA THR A 72 17.63 39.10 16.99
C THR A 72 19.07 38.76 17.43
N ASP A 73 19.84 38.27 16.44
CA ASP A 73 21.31 38.21 16.28
C ASP A 73 22.16 37.39 17.26
N TYR A 74 22.79 36.31 16.79
CA TYR A 74 24.16 36.30 16.26
C TYR A 74 24.55 34.91 15.73
N SER A 75 25.28 34.93 14.62
CA SER A 75 26.06 33.84 13.99
C SER A 75 26.81 32.96 15.00
N VAL A 76 26.80 31.62 14.78
CA VAL A 76 27.97 30.72 14.72
C VAL A 76 27.48 29.26 14.73
N ALA A 77 27.96 28.49 13.74
CA ALA A 77 27.99 27.03 13.67
C ALA A 77 26.65 26.28 13.76
N ALA A 78 26.31 25.57 12.68
CA ALA A 78 25.39 24.46 12.75
C ALA A 78 25.92 23.44 13.77
N GLU A 79 25.40 23.48 15.00
CA GLU A 79 25.54 22.36 15.92
C GLU A 79 24.91 21.13 15.24
N PRO A 80 25.63 20.01 15.12
CA PRO A 80 24.99 18.78 14.75
C PRO A 80 24.01 18.45 15.88
N VAL A 81 22.71 18.56 15.58
CA VAL A 81 21.62 18.08 16.42
C VAL A 81 21.99 16.68 16.89
N ARG A 82 22.50 16.60 18.12
CA ARG A 82 22.82 15.34 18.79
C ARG A 82 21.48 14.66 19.01
N ARG A 83 21.13 13.78 18.07
CA ARG A 83 19.98 12.90 18.15
C ARG A 83 20.01 12.20 19.51
N PRO A 84 18.84 11.99 20.13
CA PRO A 84 18.76 11.43 21.47
C PRO A 84 19.53 10.12 21.51
N THR A 85 20.35 10.00 22.55
CA THR A 85 21.15 8.84 22.88
C THR A 85 20.36 7.58 22.58
N ALA A 86 20.95 6.74 21.73
CA ALA A 86 20.46 5.40 21.48
C ALA A 86 20.20 4.74 22.83
N ALA A 87 18.91 4.62 23.20
CA ALA A 87 18.51 3.68 24.21
C ALA A 87 19.21 2.37 23.85
N LYS A 88 20.06 1.86 24.76
CA LYS A 88 20.76 0.58 24.62
C LYS A 88 19.70 -0.50 24.43
N ARG A 89 19.18 -0.63 23.20
CA ARG A 89 18.42 -1.80 22.79
C ARG A 89 19.42 -2.94 22.87
N PRO A 90 19.05 -4.09 23.45
CA PRO A 90 19.91 -5.26 23.39
C PRO A 90 20.28 -5.46 21.93
N ALA A 91 21.59 -5.52 21.66
CA ALA A 91 22.09 -5.71 20.31
C ALA A 91 21.39 -6.96 19.75
N LYS A 92 20.55 -6.77 18.75
CA LYS A 92 19.88 -7.89 18.10
C LYS A 92 20.95 -8.59 17.29
N THR A 93 21.06 -9.91 17.46
CA THR A 93 22.05 -10.70 16.71
C THR A 93 21.72 -10.73 15.21
N ALA A 94 20.45 -10.62 14.85
CA ALA A 94 19.98 -10.73 13.46
C ALA A 94 18.84 -9.76 13.14
N VAL A 95 18.78 -9.36 11.87
CA VAL A 95 17.65 -8.61 11.32
C VAL A 95 16.50 -9.58 11.04
N PRO A 96 15.25 -9.28 11.46
CA PRO A 96 14.09 -10.10 11.11
C PRO A 96 13.97 -10.29 9.58
N PRO A 97 13.64 -11.49 9.07
CA PRO A 97 13.55 -11.74 7.63
C PRO A 97 12.61 -10.78 6.88
N SER A 98 11.51 -10.39 7.54
CA SER A 98 10.54 -9.41 7.01
C SER A 98 11.12 -8.01 6.78
N GLN A 99 12.27 -7.69 7.37
CA GLN A 99 12.92 -6.38 7.29
C GLN A 99 14.12 -6.36 6.34
N ILE A 100 14.52 -7.51 5.77
CA ILE A 100 15.66 -7.63 4.84
C ILE A 100 15.46 -6.72 3.61
N GLY A 101 14.25 -6.69 3.04
CA GLY A 101 13.94 -5.81 1.92
C GLY A 101 14.13 -4.33 2.27
N ARG A 102 13.73 -3.93 3.48
CA ARG A 102 13.88 -2.55 3.98
C ARG A 102 15.34 -2.17 4.24
N VAL A 103 16.16 -3.10 4.72
CA VAL A 103 17.62 -2.89 4.88
C VAL A 103 18.26 -2.57 3.53
N ARG A 104 17.90 -3.33 2.48
CA ARG A 104 18.43 -3.11 1.13
C ARG A 104 17.98 -1.77 0.57
N THR A 105 16.69 -1.43 0.67
CA THR A 105 16.20 -0.15 0.14
C THR A 105 16.88 1.03 0.83
N LEU A 106 17.06 1.00 2.15
CA LEU A 106 17.80 2.05 2.85
C LEU A 106 19.23 2.22 2.32
N ALA A 107 19.94 1.11 2.08
CA ALA A 107 21.26 1.17 1.49
C ALA A 107 21.25 1.72 0.05
N THR A 108 20.27 1.31 -0.77
CA THR A 108 20.07 1.83 -2.14
C THR A 108 19.80 3.33 -2.16
N TYR A 109 19.02 3.85 -1.20
CA TYR A 109 18.72 5.29 -1.08
C TYR A 109 19.84 6.11 -0.41
N GLY A 110 21.04 5.53 -0.24
CA GLY A 110 22.24 6.26 0.20
C GLY A 110 22.55 6.15 1.69
N MET A 111 21.86 5.29 2.44
CA MET A 111 22.21 5.04 3.84
C MET A 111 23.42 4.11 3.94
N THR A 112 24.43 4.49 4.73
CA THR A 112 25.63 3.64 4.89
C THR A 112 25.32 2.39 5.72
N PRO A 113 26.02 1.25 5.50
CA PRO A 113 25.82 0.04 6.29
C PRO A 113 25.95 0.26 7.81
N LYS A 114 26.83 1.18 8.23
CA LYS A 114 26.99 1.58 9.63
C LYS A 114 25.72 2.24 10.20
N GLN A 115 25.13 3.18 9.46
CA GLN A 115 23.90 3.84 9.88
C GLN A 115 22.72 2.87 9.91
N VAL A 116 22.67 1.92 8.97
CA VAL A 116 21.64 0.88 8.98
C VAL A 116 21.83 -0.06 10.17
N ALA A 117 23.07 -0.45 10.49
CA ALA A 117 23.39 -1.26 11.67
C ALA A 117 22.94 -0.57 12.97
N GLU A 118 23.22 0.74 13.09
CA GLU A 118 22.76 1.56 14.21
C GLU A 118 21.22 1.63 14.32
N LEU A 119 20.52 1.74 13.19
CA LEU A 119 19.05 1.81 13.14
C LEU A 119 18.38 0.50 13.60
N TYR A 120 18.91 -0.64 13.16
CA TYR A 120 18.38 -1.97 13.50
C TYR A 120 18.97 -2.56 14.80
N GLY A 121 20.02 -1.95 15.34
CA GLY A 121 20.73 -2.43 16.53
C GLY A 121 21.45 -3.76 16.29
N VAL A 122 21.99 -3.96 15.09
CA VAL A 122 22.72 -5.17 14.66
C VAL A 122 24.18 -4.85 14.33
N SER A 123 25.02 -5.85 14.10
CA SER A 123 26.40 -5.62 13.65
C SER A 123 26.48 -5.15 12.19
N VAL A 124 27.56 -4.45 11.85
CA VAL A 124 27.81 -4.03 10.46
C VAL A 124 28.02 -5.25 9.54
N ASP A 125 28.61 -6.32 10.06
CA ASP A 125 28.82 -7.57 9.32
C ASP A 125 27.50 -8.24 8.92
N GLU A 126 26.49 -8.19 9.79
CA GLU A 126 25.16 -8.72 9.49
C GLU A 126 24.50 -7.93 8.35
N ILE A 127 24.61 -6.60 8.38
CA ILE A 127 24.11 -5.76 7.28
C ILE A 127 24.86 -6.07 5.99
N ASN A 128 26.19 -6.17 6.03
CA ASN A 128 26.99 -6.53 4.85
C ASN A 128 26.60 -7.91 4.28
N ARG A 129 26.29 -8.89 5.14
CA ARG A 129 25.79 -10.20 4.73
C ARG A 129 24.47 -10.09 3.97
N ILE A 130 23.53 -9.29 4.47
CA ILE A 130 22.22 -9.07 3.84
C ILE A 130 22.35 -8.36 2.47
N LEU A 131 23.26 -7.40 2.37
CA LEU A 131 23.52 -6.65 1.13
C LEU A 131 24.21 -7.51 0.06
N LYS A 132 25.09 -8.45 0.47
CA LYS A 132 25.78 -9.38 -0.45
C LYS A 132 24.90 -10.57 -0.86
N ALA A 133 23.92 -10.95 -0.03
CA ALA A 133 23.05 -12.07 -0.34
C ALA A 133 22.21 -11.78 -1.60
N PRO A 134 22.18 -12.67 -2.61
CA PRO A 134 21.32 -12.51 -3.76
C PRO A 134 19.85 -12.53 -3.34
N THR A 135 19.01 -11.72 -3.99
CA THR A 135 17.56 -11.91 -3.94
C THR A 135 17.27 -13.22 -4.65
N TYR A 136 17.11 -14.33 -3.91
CA TYR A 136 16.43 -15.51 -4.45
C TYR A 136 14.98 -15.11 -4.72
N SER A 137 14.75 -14.53 -5.90
CA SER A 137 13.43 -14.50 -6.51
C SER A 137 13.08 -15.96 -6.74
N ALA A 138 12.28 -16.53 -5.84
CA ALA A 138 11.62 -17.79 -6.08
C ALA A 138 10.76 -17.57 -7.34
N LYS A 139 11.29 -17.97 -8.49
CA LYS A 139 10.49 -18.20 -9.69
C LYS A 139 9.44 -19.21 -9.28
N SER A 140 8.22 -18.75 -9.08
CA SER A 140 7.05 -19.60 -8.98
C SER A 140 6.94 -20.36 -10.31
N PRO A 141 6.81 -21.70 -10.29
CA PRO A 141 6.49 -22.48 -11.49
C PRO A 141 5.12 -22.10 -12.05
#